data_AF-A0A8S2ES06-F1
#
_entry.id   AF-A0A8S2ES06-F1
#
_cell.length_a   1.000
_cell.length_b   1.000
_cell.length_c   1.000
_cell.angle_alpha   90.00
_cell.angle_beta   90.00
_cell.angle_gamma   90.00
#
_symmetry.space_group_name_H-M   'P 1'
#
loop_
_entity.id
_entity.type
_entity.pdbx_description
1 polymer ?
#
loop_
_entity_poly.entity_id
_entity_poly.type
_entity_poly.pdbx_seq_one_letter_code
_entity_poly.pdbx_strand_id
1 'polypeptide(L)'
;NNSDEQQHRRMNQQRNLGGIQRPPKLNVGVYGWRKRCLYCLLVLLTIIVCINLCLTLWLTLVLGLHWGGVGIMSLHKNHIVFNGPTVFKNTLYTDEIRSGDKSGTNGHYSKLVIDKSGINANCEQFQINDRSGQQLIAVDSSEIRVFTNDMSIISATEGRLTLSSNNDIDMIAQQTIDFVANNIVLKGHSVRIQNEHIYLEKLHFFDRSKAPYSVRNSQSYQVCVCENGLLFAAVDCRQATFDCRE
;
A
#
# COMPACT_ATOMS: atom_id res chain seq x y z
N ASN A 1 -26.27 -12.76 136.08
CA ASN A 1 -24.81 -12.78 136.01
C ASN A 1 -24.37 -13.32 134.66
N ASN A 2 -23.91 -12.36 133.87
CA ASN A 2 -22.97 -12.46 132.75
C ASN A 2 -23.38 -13.43 131.64
N SER A 3 -24.09 -12.96 130.61
CA SER A 3 -23.64 -11.95 129.63
C SER A 3 -22.27 -12.33 129.07
N ASP A 4 -22.25 -12.50 127.74
CA ASP A 4 -21.07 -12.72 126.89
C ASP A 4 -20.60 -14.16 126.74
N GLU A 5 -21.39 -14.95 126.00
CA GLU A 5 -20.92 -15.59 124.75
C GLU A 5 -22.11 -16.17 123.95
N GLN A 6 -23.21 -15.40 123.92
CA GLN A 6 -24.38 -15.64 123.06
C GLN A 6 -24.19 -15.07 121.63
N GLN A 7 -23.00 -15.20 121.03
CA GLN A 7 -22.75 -14.60 119.71
C GLN A 7 -22.27 -15.54 118.60
N HIS A 8 -22.17 -16.85 118.84
CA HIS A 8 -21.94 -17.84 117.78
C HIS A 8 -22.94 -19.01 117.81
N ARG A 9 -24.21 -18.70 118.07
CA ARG A 9 -25.34 -19.61 117.79
C ARG A 9 -26.03 -19.19 116.50
N ARG A 10 -26.33 -20.20 115.68
CA ARG A 10 -27.37 -20.24 114.63
C ARG A 10 -26.98 -19.61 113.30
N MET A 11 -26.66 -20.47 112.34
CA MET A 11 -27.31 -20.59 111.02
C MET A 11 -26.31 -21.27 110.05
N ASN A 12 -26.18 -22.60 110.13
CA ASN A 12 -26.63 -23.37 108.96
C ASN A 12 -27.92 -22.78 108.38
N GLN A 13 -27.95 -22.62 107.06
CA GLN A 13 -29.15 -22.44 106.24
C GLN A 13 -29.49 -21.02 105.79
N GLN A 14 -28.73 -20.50 104.82
CA GLN A 14 -29.20 -19.70 103.67
C GLN A 14 -28.02 -19.52 102.69
N ARG A 15 -27.90 -20.38 101.67
CA ARG A 15 -28.25 -20.08 100.27
C ARG A 15 -27.72 -18.72 99.78
N ASN A 16 -26.81 -18.82 98.79
CA ASN A 16 -26.57 -17.86 97.72
C ASN A 16 -26.16 -16.44 98.13
N LEU A 17 -24.91 -16.07 97.85
CA LEU A 17 -24.55 -15.00 96.91
C LEU A 17 -23.03 -14.77 96.90
N GLY A 18 -22.41 -14.95 95.73
CA GLY A 18 -21.14 -14.30 95.39
C GLY A 18 -19.89 -15.18 95.41
N GLY A 19 -19.54 -15.74 94.25
CA GLY A 19 -18.24 -16.40 94.05
C GLY A 19 -18.04 -16.83 92.60
N ILE A 20 -17.50 -15.92 91.78
CA ILE A 20 -17.17 -16.08 90.35
C ILE A 20 -16.32 -17.33 90.12
N GLN A 21 -16.81 -18.33 89.37
CA GLN A 21 -15.98 -19.30 88.67
C GLN A 21 -16.56 -19.59 87.28
N ARG A 22 -15.84 -19.13 86.25
CA ARG A 22 -16.09 -19.38 84.83
C ARG A 22 -15.94 -20.90 84.57
N PRO A 23 -16.85 -21.58 83.84
CA PRO A 23 -16.55 -22.93 83.39
C PRO A 23 -15.37 -22.91 82.40
N PRO A 24 -14.54 -23.97 82.43
CA PRO A 24 -13.23 -23.99 81.81
C PRO A 24 -13.31 -23.83 80.30
N LYS A 25 -12.33 -23.12 79.74
CA LYS A 25 -12.04 -23.14 78.30
C LYS A 25 -11.93 -24.59 77.87
N LEU A 26 -12.93 -25.09 77.14
CA LEU A 26 -12.81 -26.28 76.31
C LEU A 26 -11.81 -25.94 75.21
N ASN A 27 -10.53 -26.08 75.56
CA ASN A 27 -9.46 -26.13 74.60
C ASN A 27 -9.71 -27.37 73.76
N VAL A 28 -10.30 -27.17 72.58
CA VAL A 28 -10.20 -28.09 71.45
C VAL A 28 -8.72 -28.08 71.03
N GLY A 29 -7.90 -28.71 71.87
CA GLY A 29 -6.52 -29.07 71.59
C GLY A 29 -6.54 -30.23 70.60
N VAL A 30 -5.63 -30.17 69.63
CA VAL A 30 -5.44 -31.17 68.56
C VAL A 30 -6.38 -31.06 67.35
N TYR A 31 -6.52 -29.85 66.81
CA TYR A 31 -6.73 -29.65 65.36
C TYR A 31 -5.85 -28.51 64.81
N GLY A 32 -4.71 -28.28 65.48
CA GLY A 32 -3.96 -27.01 65.44
C GLY A 32 -2.82 -26.91 64.43
N TRP A 33 -2.36 -28.01 63.82
CA TRP A 33 -1.21 -27.99 62.89
C TRP A 33 -1.64 -28.17 61.43
N ARG A 34 -2.63 -29.04 61.15
CA ARG A 34 -3.16 -29.25 59.80
C ARG A 34 -3.87 -28.01 59.23
N LYS A 35 -4.66 -27.31 60.06
CA LYS A 35 -5.28 -26.03 59.66
C LYS A 35 -4.24 -24.93 59.42
N ARG A 36 -3.18 -24.85 60.24
CA ARG A 36 -2.07 -23.90 60.04
C ARG A 36 -1.27 -24.21 58.78
N CYS A 37 -1.02 -25.48 58.48
CA CYS A 37 -0.40 -25.90 57.22
C CYS A 37 -1.27 -25.53 56.02
N LEU A 38 -2.59 -25.72 56.11
CA LEU A 38 -3.53 -25.29 55.08
C LEU A 38 -3.54 -23.77 54.90
N TYR A 39 -3.50 -22.98 55.98
CA TYR A 39 -3.37 -21.52 55.91
C TYR A 39 -2.02 -21.08 55.31
N CYS A 40 -0.90 -21.72 55.69
CA CYS A 40 0.40 -21.45 55.09
C CYS A 40 0.42 -21.78 53.60
N LEU A 41 -0.17 -22.91 53.21
CA LEU A 41 -0.29 -23.32 51.80
C LEU A 41 -1.19 -22.37 51.02
N LEU A 42 -2.30 -21.92 51.59
CA LEU A 42 -3.21 -20.95 50.97
C LEU A 42 -2.54 -19.58 50.81
N VAL A 43 -1.82 -19.11 51.83
CA VAL A 43 -1.04 -17.87 51.77
C VAL A 43 0.08 -17.98 50.73
N LEU A 44 0.82 -19.09 50.70
CA LEU A 44 1.86 -19.34 49.70
C LEU A 44 1.27 -19.39 48.28
N LEU A 45 0.12 -20.04 48.10
CA LEU A 45 -0.59 -20.08 46.83
C LEU A 45 -1.07 -18.69 46.40
N THR A 46 -1.55 -17.88 47.34
CA THR A 46 -1.94 -16.48 47.10
C THR A 46 -0.73 -15.64 46.68
N ILE A 47 0.41 -15.80 47.35
CA ILE A 47 1.65 -15.10 46.99
C ILE A 47 2.11 -15.50 45.59
N ILE A 48 2.08 -16.79 45.24
CA ILE A 48 2.42 -17.28 43.90
C ILE A 48 1.51 -16.64 42.84
N VAL A 49 0.19 -16.56 43.11
CA VAL A 49 -0.76 -15.89 42.21
C VAL A 49 -0.42 -14.40 42.06
N CYS A 50 -0.14 -13.69 43.16
CA CYS A 50 0.26 -12.28 43.11
C CYS A 50 1.54 -12.06 42.30
N ILE A 51 2.56 -12.89 42.50
CA ILE A 51 3.82 -12.81 41.74
C ILE A 51 3.55 -13.06 40.25
N ASN A 52 2.74 -14.07 39.92
CA ASN A 52 2.37 -14.35 38.53
C ASN A 52 1.60 -13.19 37.89
N LEU A 53 0.71 -12.53 38.63
CA LEU A 53 0.02 -11.33 38.16
C LEU A 53 0.98 -10.16 37.96
N CYS A 54 1.89 -9.91 38.90
CA CYS A 54 2.91 -8.87 38.75
C CYS A 54 3.86 -9.15 37.58
N LEU A 55 4.31 -10.39 37.39
CA LEU A 55 5.13 -10.79 36.25
C LEU A 55 4.36 -10.63 34.93
N THR A 56 3.07 -10.99 34.90
CA THR A 56 2.21 -10.79 33.73
C THR A 56 2.09 -9.31 33.40
N LEU A 57 1.80 -8.45 34.39
CA LEU A 57 1.69 -7.01 34.20
C LEU A 57 3.03 -6.40 33.76
N TRP A 58 4.13 -6.79 34.38
CA TRP A 58 5.46 -6.33 33.99
C TRP A 58 5.82 -6.76 32.58
N LEU A 59 5.55 -8.02 32.21
CA LEU A 59 5.76 -8.53 30.86
C LEU A 59 4.88 -7.76 29.86
N THR A 60 3.61 -7.50 30.16
CA THR A 60 2.75 -6.71 29.27
C THR A 60 3.26 -5.27 29.09
N LEU A 61 3.85 -4.68 30.13
CA LEU A 61 4.48 -3.36 30.05
C LEU A 61 5.77 -3.40 29.21
N VAL A 62 6.63 -4.41 29.40
CA VAL A 62 7.88 -4.58 28.65
C VAL A 62 7.62 -4.89 27.17
N LEU A 63 6.56 -5.64 26.86
CA LEU A 63 6.11 -5.88 25.48
C LEU A 63 5.43 -4.66 24.85
N GLY A 64 5.27 -3.55 25.58
CA GLY A 64 4.64 -2.33 25.07
C GLY A 64 3.15 -2.49 24.79
N LEU A 65 2.47 -3.42 25.47
CA LEU A 65 1.03 -3.63 25.38
C LEU A 65 0.34 -2.65 26.32
N HIS A 66 0.10 -1.43 25.85
CA HIS A 66 -0.71 -0.45 26.58
C HIS A 66 -2.17 -0.57 26.13
N TRP A 67 -3.12 -0.18 26.99
CA TRP A 67 -4.56 -0.13 26.65
C TRP A 67 -4.88 0.79 25.46
N GLY A 68 -3.93 1.63 25.02
CA GLY A 68 -4.02 2.49 23.84
C GLY A 68 -3.28 2.01 22.59
N GLY A 69 -2.59 0.86 22.62
CA GLY A 69 -1.87 0.34 21.46
C GLY A 69 -0.72 -0.60 21.80
N VAL A 70 -0.32 -1.41 20.81
CA VAL A 70 0.83 -2.31 20.86
C VAL A 70 2.04 -1.57 20.30
N GLY A 71 2.93 -1.08 21.16
CA GLY A 71 4.18 -0.42 20.77
C GLY A 71 3.97 0.80 19.85
N ILE A 72 4.70 0.84 18.72
CA ILE A 72 4.61 1.92 17.71
C ILE A 72 3.28 1.93 16.93
N MET A 73 2.42 0.93 17.12
CA MET A 73 1.13 0.82 16.46
C MET A 73 0.02 1.30 17.40
N SER A 74 -0.60 2.43 17.09
CA SER A 74 -1.80 2.90 17.77
C SER A 74 -3.03 2.56 16.94
N LEU A 75 -3.91 1.73 17.51
CA LEU A 75 -5.14 1.28 16.85
C LEU A 75 -6.25 2.30 17.10
N HIS A 76 -6.65 3.04 16.07
CA HIS A 76 -7.84 3.89 16.09
C HIS A 76 -9.01 3.13 15.47
N LYS A 77 -10.25 3.50 15.84
CA LYS A 77 -11.47 2.79 15.45
C LYS A 77 -11.63 2.57 13.93
N ASN A 78 -11.03 3.43 13.10
CA ASN A 78 -11.17 3.38 11.64
C ASN A 78 -9.83 3.38 10.89
N HIS A 79 -8.68 3.47 11.58
CA HIS A 79 -7.38 3.53 10.90
C HIS A 79 -6.25 3.04 11.82
N ILE A 80 -5.23 2.47 11.21
CA ILE A 80 -4.03 2.02 11.92
C ILE A 80 -2.95 3.09 11.72
N VAL A 81 -2.45 3.66 12.82
CA VAL A 81 -1.33 4.61 12.76
C VAL A 81 -0.07 3.93 13.28
N PHE A 82 1.00 4.04 12.51
CA PHE A 82 2.33 3.61 12.89
C PHE A 82 3.17 4.85 13.24
N ASN A 83 3.47 5.02 14.53
CA ASN A 83 4.35 6.07 15.04
C ASN A 83 5.79 5.53 15.14
N GLY A 84 6.38 5.17 13.99
CA GLY A 84 7.75 4.66 13.92
C GLY A 84 8.09 3.98 12.59
N PRO A 85 9.38 3.66 12.36
CA PRO A 85 9.80 2.91 11.18
C PRO A 85 9.15 1.52 11.21
N THR A 86 8.33 1.24 10.20
CA THR A 86 7.61 -0.04 10.08
C THR A 86 7.92 -0.65 8.72
N VAL A 87 8.21 -1.95 8.75
CA VAL A 87 8.42 -2.76 7.54
C VAL A 87 7.40 -3.87 7.57
N PHE A 88 6.61 -3.98 6.50
CA PHE A 88 5.66 -5.07 6.33
C PHE A 88 6.39 -6.26 5.72
N LYS A 89 6.46 -7.37 6.47
CA LYS A 89 7.11 -8.61 6.02
C LYS A 89 6.36 -9.30 4.86
N ASN A 90 5.07 -9.00 4.72
CA ASN A 90 4.15 -9.64 3.78
C ASN A 90 3.30 -8.59 3.06
N THR A 91 2.50 -9.04 2.09
CA THR A 91 1.57 -8.19 1.33
C THR A 91 0.63 -7.43 2.26
N LEU A 92 0.59 -6.11 2.13
CA LEU A 92 -0.37 -5.25 2.79
C LEU A 92 -1.58 -5.03 1.88
N TYR A 93 -2.78 -5.35 2.38
CA TYR A 93 -4.04 -5.06 1.70
C TYR A 93 -4.66 -3.82 2.35
N THR A 94 -4.67 -2.71 1.63
CA THR A 94 -5.26 -1.45 2.10
C THR A 94 -5.67 -0.62 0.90
N ASP A 95 -6.77 0.10 1.04
CA ASP A 95 -7.29 0.99 -0.01
C ASP A 95 -6.49 2.31 -0.05
N GLU A 96 -5.99 2.75 1.11
CA GLU A 96 -5.25 4.01 1.25
C GLU A 96 -4.06 3.85 2.20
N ILE A 97 -2.92 4.42 1.82
CA ILE A 97 -1.73 4.60 2.65
C ILE A 97 -1.43 6.08 2.71
N ARG A 98 -1.27 6.61 3.93
CA ARG A 98 -0.87 7.99 4.17
C ARG A 98 0.39 8.01 5.02
N SER A 99 1.43 8.64 4.50
CA SER A 99 2.61 9.02 5.28
C SER A 99 2.47 10.47 5.67
N GLY A 100 2.41 10.76 6.97
CA GLY A 100 2.34 12.12 7.48
C GLY A 100 3.41 12.33 8.53
N ASP A 101 4.32 13.29 8.29
CA ASP A 101 5.16 13.81 9.35
C ASP A 101 4.33 14.79 10.19
N LYS A 102 4.41 14.70 11.52
CA LYS A 102 3.71 15.63 12.44
C LYS A 102 4.47 16.96 12.56
N SER A 103 5.20 17.35 11.51
CA SER A 103 6.07 18.52 11.51
C SER A 103 5.48 19.61 10.62
N GLY A 104 4.76 20.54 11.27
CA GLY A 104 4.51 21.88 10.73
C GLY A 104 3.28 22.05 9.83
N THR A 105 2.66 23.22 9.98
CA THR A 105 1.38 23.72 9.45
C THR A 105 1.12 23.65 7.93
N ASN A 106 1.98 23.04 7.11
CA ASN A 106 1.75 22.73 5.69
C ASN A 106 2.39 21.36 5.37
N GLY A 107 1.89 20.30 6.01
CA GLY A 107 2.53 18.99 5.97
C GLY A 107 2.56 18.40 4.56
N HIS A 108 3.77 18.17 4.03
CA HIS A 108 3.99 17.29 2.89
C HIS A 108 3.63 15.87 3.34
N TYR A 109 2.51 15.34 2.83
CA TYR A 109 2.11 13.97 3.10
C TYR A 109 2.10 13.17 1.79
N SER A 110 2.78 12.03 1.80
CA SER A 110 2.67 11.08 0.68
C SER A 110 1.37 10.31 0.83
N LYS A 111 0.57 10.23 -0.24
CA LYS A 111 -0.70 9.50 -0.26
C LYS A 111 -0.70 8.52 -1.43
N LEU A 112 -0.95 7.25 -1.16
CA LEU A 112 -1.14 6.21 -2.17
C LEU A 112 -2.56 5.65 -2.02
N VAL A 113 -3.35 5.74 -3.07
CA VAL A 113 -4.72 5.21 -3.15
C VAL A 113 -4.77 4.16 -4.25
N ILE A 114 -5.32 2.99 -3.92
CA ILE A 114 -5.55 1.93 -4.88
C ILE A 114 -7.07 1.71 -4.91
N ASP A 115 -7.71 2.16 -5.99
CA ASP A 115 -9.14 1.98 -6.21
C ASP A 115 -9.38 1.17 -7.48
N LYS A 116 -10.64 0.82 -7.76
CA LYS A 116 -11.07 0.18 -9.00
C LYS A 116 -10.69 0.97 -10.25
N SER A 117 -10.51 2.28 -10.13
CA SER A 117 -10.06 3.16 -11.21
C SER A 117 -8.54 3.15 -11.44
N GLY A 118 -7.76 2.50 -10.57
CA GLY A 118 -6.31 2.38 -10.69
C GLY A 118 -5.55 2.87 -9.47
N ILE A 119 -4.27 3.17 -9.68
CA ILE A 119 -3.32 3.58 -8.64
C ILE A 119 -3.12 5.09 -8.73
N ASN A 120 -3.41 5.82 -7.65
CA ASN A 120 -3.17 7.25 -7.53
C ASN A 120 -2.15 7.51 -6.41
N ALA A 121 -0.97 8.00 -6.77
CA ALA A 121 0.10 8.31 -5.84
C ALA A 121 0.39 9.82 -5.88
N ASN A 122 0.29 10.48 -4.72
CA ASN A 122 0.78 11.82 -4.48
C ASN A 122 2.03 11.72 -3.61
N CYS A 123 3.20 11.84 -4.21
CA CYS A 123 4.50 11.77 -3.57
C CYS A 123 5.55 12.45 -4.47
N GLU A 124 6.65 12.90 -3.88
CA GLU A 124 7.76 13.49 -4.65
C GLU A 124 8.44 12.47 -5.56
N GLN A 125 8.53 11.22 -5.10
CA GLN A 125 9.16 10.13 -5.83
C GLN A 125 8.37 8.83 -5.67
N PHE A 126 8.02 8.20 -6.79
CA PHE A 126 7.35 6.90 -6.82
C PHE A 126 8.23 5.88 -7.53
N GLN A 127 8.59 4.79 -6.85
CA GLN A 127 9.43 3.74 -7.42
C GLN A 127 8.82 2.37 -7.17
N ILE A 128 8.83 1.53 -8.20
CA ILE A 128 8.49 0.11 -8.12
C ILE A 128 9.76 -0.66 -8.45
N ASN A 129 10.22 -1.46 -7.50
CA ASN A 129 11.41 -2.30 -7.63
C ASN A 129 11.02 -3.77 -7.69
N ASP A 130 11.76 -4.56 -8.46
CA ASP A 130 11.68 -6.01 -8.44
C ASP A 130 12.30 -6.58 -7.13
N ARG A 131 12.08 -7.88 -6.87
CA ARG A 131 12.67 -8.64 -5.75
C ARG A 131 14.20 -8.58 -5.73
N SER A 132 14.82 -8.41 -6.89
CA SER A 132 16.26 -8.21 -7.05
C SER A 132 16.74 -6.82 -6.63
N GLY A 133 15.83 -5.88 -6.38
CA GLY A 133 16.13 -4.47 -6.13
C GLY A 133 16.29 -3.63 -7.40
N GLN A 134 16.11 -4.21 -8.58
CA GLN A 134 16.12 -3.47 -9.84
C GLN A 134 14.88 -2.57 -9.95
N GLN A 135 15.07 -1.31 -10.31
CA GLN A 135 13.97 -0.38 -10.59
C GLN A 135 13.24 -0.81 -11.86
N LEU A 136 11.91 -0.97 -11.78
CA LEU A 136 11.03 -1.28 -12.91
C LEU A 136 10.30 -0.02 -13.38
N ILE A 137 9.78 0.78 -12.45
CA ILE A 137 9.12 2.05 -12.74
C ILE A 137 9.65 3.08 -11.76
N ALA A 138 10.04 4.25 -12.24
CA ALA A 138 10.44 5.37 -11.42
C ALA A 138 9.79 6.65 -11.96
N VAL A 139 9.01 7.31 -11.13
CA VAL A 139 8.37 8.59 -11.42
C VAL A 139 8.95 9.62 -10.45
N ASP A 140 9.47 10.70 -11.01
CA ASP A 140 9.98 11.86 -10.29
C ASP A 140 9.20 13.12 -10.76
N SER A 141 9.51 14.26 -10.16
CA SER A 141 9.05 15.59 -10.54
C SER A 141 9.35 15.97 -12.00
N SER A 142 10.37 15.39 -12.62
CA SER A 142 10.83 15.73 -13.97
C SER A 142 10.54 14.69 -15.04
N GLU A 143 10.57 13.39 -14.71
CA GLU A 143 10.46 12.32 -15.70
C GLU A 143 9.84 11.04 -15.16
N ILE A 144 9.28 10.25 -16.08
CA ILE A 144 8.78 8.90 -15.85
C ILE A 144 9.70 7.93 -16.60
N ARG A 145 10.40 7.08 -15.85
CA ARG A 145 11.27 6.02 -16.38
C ARG A 145 10.61 4.67 -16.16
N VAL A 146 10.52 3.87 -17.21
CA VAL A 146 10.03 2.49 -17.18
C VAL A 146 11.12 1.59 -17.73
N PHE A 147 11.67 0.73 -16.88
CA PHE A 147 12.73 -0.22 -17.20
C PHE A 147 12.11 -1.62 -17.29
N THR A 148 11.66 -1.97 -18.47
CA THR A 148 11.17 -3.31 -18.79
C THR A 148 11.64 -3.68 -20.19
N ASN A 149 11.88 -4.97 -20.43
CA ASN A 149 12.18 -5.46 -21.77
C ASN A 149 10.93 -5.40 -22.67
N ASP A 150 9.76 -5.63 -22.07
CA ASP A 150 8.48 -5.64 -22.76
C ASP A 150 7.52 -4.68 -22.06
N MET A 151 7.16 -3.59 -22.74
CA MET A 151 6.13 -2.65 -22.30
C MET A 151 4.96 -2.73 -23.27
N SER A 152 3.76 -3.03 -22.76
CA SER A 152 2.53 -2.92 -23.54
C SER A 152 1.58 -1.93 -22.86
N ILE A 153 1.13 -0.93 -23.61
CA ILE A 153 0.12 0.02 -23.14
C ILE A 153 -1.19 -0.34 -23.84
N ILE A 154 -2.15 -0.86 -23.08
CA ILE A 154 -3.45 -1.26 -23.59
C ILE A 154 -4.49 -0.31 -23.00
N SER A 155 -5.22 0.42 -23.86
CA SER A 155 -6.32 1.29 -23.43
C SER A 155 -7.59 0.45 -23.24
N ALA A 156 -8.03 0.29 -21.99
CA ALA A 156 -9.13 -0.60 -21.62
C ALA A 156 -10.53 0.01 -21.83
N THR A 157 -10.66 1.33 -21.80
CA THR A 157 -11.98 2.01 -21.79
C THR A 157 -12.35 2.63 -23.13
N GLU A 158 -11.47 3.47 -23.68
CA GLU A 158 -11.79 4.26 -24.89
C GLU A 158 -11.03 3.81 -26.15
N GLY A 159 -10.19 2.77 -26.05
CA GLY A 159 -9.42 2.24 -27.18
C GLY A 159 -8.48 3.26 -27.86
N ARG A 160 -8.26 4.42 -27.23
CA ARG A 160 -7.46 5.52 -27.74
C ARG A 160 -6.30 5.80 -26.80
N LEU A 161 -5.11 5.91 -27.37
CA LEU A 161 -3.90 6.40 -26.69
C LEU A 161 -3.59 7.78 -27.24
N THR A 162 -3.55 8.79 -26.37
CA THR A 162 -3.19 10.17 -26.74
C THR A 162 -1.86 10.54 -26.11
N LEU A 163 -0.89 10.92 -26.94
CA LEU A 163 0.37 11.50 -26.51
C LEU A 163 0.38 12.97 -26.91
N SER A 164 0.50 13.87 -25.94
CA SER A 164 0.48 15.31 -26.15
C SER A 164 1.65 15.94 -25.40
N SER A 165 2.37 16.84 -26.08
CA SER A 165 3.47 17.63 -25.52
C SER A 165 3.23 19.09 -25.88
N ASN A 166 3.70 20.01 -25.03
CA ASN A 166 3.68 21.44 -25.34
C ASN A 166 4.74 21.82 -26.38
N ASN A 167 5.79 21.02 -26.49
CA ASN A 167 6.89 21.20 -27.43
C ASN A 167 6.88 19.99 -28.38
N ASP A 168 7.91 19.16 -28.31
CA ASP A 168 8.11 18.04 -29.22
C ASP A 168 7.76 16.70 -28.56
N ILE A 169 7.50 15.68 -29.40
CA ILE A 169 7.36 14.27 -29.03
C ILE A 169 8.36 13.48 -29.87
N ASP A 170 9.44 13.04 -29.23
CA ASP A 170 10.45 12.20 -29.86
C ASP A 170 10.17 10.72 -29.59
N MET A 171 10.00 9.93 -30.65
CA MET A 171 9.88 8.47 -30.58
C MET A 171 11.15 7.85 -31.19
N ILE A 172 11.98 7.23 -30.35
CA ILE A 172 13.26 6.64 -30.75
C ILE A 172 13.23 5.15 -30.43
N ALA A 173 13.55 4.30 -31.41
CA ALA A 173 13.67 2.86 -31.25
C ALA A 173 15.04 2.37 -31.74
N GLN A 174 15.54 1.29 -31.13
CA GLN A 174 16.82 0.69 -31.52
C GLN A 174 16.74 -0.10 -32.82
N GLN A 175 15.55 -0.61 -33.17
CA GLN A 175 15.34 -1.47 -34.33
C GLN A 175 14.31 -0.86 -35.27
N THR A 176 13.02 -0.96 -34.94
CA THR A 176 11.92 -0.50 -35.78
C THR A 176 10.82 0.16 -34.96
N ILE A 177 10.06 1.04 -35.62
CA ILE A 177 8.78 1.54 -35.12
C ILE A 177 7.75 1.19 -36.18
N ASP A 178 6.90 0.22 -35.88
CA ASP A 178 5.88 -0.27 -36.79
C ASP A 178 4.51 0.36 -36.48
N PHE A 179 3.90 1.02 -37.46
CA PHE A 179 2.57 1.59 -37.35
C PHE A 179 1.57 0.72 -38.11
N VAL A 180 0.91 -0.21 -37.40
CA VAL A 180 -0.12 -1.06 -37.97
C VAL A 180 -1.49 -0.41 -37.79
N ALA A 181 -1.95 0.31 -38.81
CA ALA A 181 -3.25 0.98 -38.81
C ALA A 181 -3.89 0.98 -40.20
N ASN A 182 -5.22 1.07 -40.26
CA ASN A 182 -5.93 1.25 -41.52
C ASN A 182 -5.60 2.59 -42.19
N ASN A 183 -5.44 3.65 -41.38
CA ASN A 183 -5.12 5.00 -41.84
C ASN A 183 -4.12 5.64 -40.88
N ILE A 184 -3.09 6.29 -41.42
CA ILE A 184 -2.14 7.12 -40.69
C ILE A 184 -2.28 8.54 -41.22
N VAL A 185 -2.74 9.46 -40.38
CA VAL A 185 -2.96 10.87 -40.76
C VAL A 185 -1.94 11.74 -40.06
N LEU A 186 -1.01 12.32 -40.82
CA LEU A 186 0.00 13.26 -40.33
C LEU A 186 -0.45 14.68 -40.70
N LYS A 187 -0.82 15.48 -39.70
CA LYS A 187 -1.18 16.89 -39.88
C LYS A 187 -0.03 17.76 -39.38
N GLY A 188 0.52 18.58 -40.25
CA GLY A 188 1.60 19.50 -39.93
C GLY A 188 1.99 20.35 -41.13
N HIS A 189 2.86 21.33 -40.92
CA HIS A 189 3.35 22.20 -41.99
C HIS A 189 4.24 21.42 -42.98
N SER A 190 5.02 20.46 -42.50
CA SER A 190 5.88 19.62 -43.33
C SER A 190 6.05 18.25 -42.69
N VAL A 191 6.13 17.21 -43.53
CA VAL A 191 6.48 15.85 -43.13
C VAL A 191 7.76 15.49 -43.89
N ARG A 192 8.83 15.20 -43.15
CA ARG A 192 10.15 14.92 -43.74
C ARG A 192 10.57 13.48 -43.47
N ILE A 193 10.50 12.63 -44.48
CA ILE A 193 10.99 11.24 -44.43
C ILE A 193 12.39 11.20 -45.04
N GLN A 194 13.42 10.94 -44.22
CA GLN A 194 14.80 10.74 -44.67
C GLN A 194 15.15 9.26 -44.57
N ASN A 195 15.19 8.58 -45.71
CA ASN A 195 15.65 7.21 -45.82
C ASN A 195 16.34 7.01 -47.17
N GLU A 196 17.27 6.06 -47.27
CA GLU A 196 17.88 5.69 -48.55
C GLU A 196 16.87 5.02 -49.49
N HIS A 197 15.93 4.25 -48.93
CA HIS A 197 14.91 3.52 -49.68
C HIS A 197 13.54 3.62 -49.02
N ILE A 198 12.56 4.14 -49.76
CA ILE A 198 11.15 4.14 -49.35
C ILE A 198 10.41 3.12 -50.21
N TYR A 199 9.90 2.06 -49.59
CA TYR A 199 9.12 1.02 -50.27
C TYR A 199 7.63 1.34 -50.18
N LEU A 200 6.96 1.38 -51.34
CA LEU A 200 5.51 1.55 -51.46
C LEU A 200 4.97 0.37 -52.27
N GLU A 201 4.34 -0.59 -51.60
CA GLU A 201 3.93 -1.86 -52.23
C GLU A 201 2.92 -1.68 -53.37
N LYS A 202 2.05 -0.66 -53.27
CA LYS A 202 0.92 -0.45 -54.18
C LYS A 202 0.89 0.97 -54.73
N LEU A 203 1.98 1.40 -55.33
CA LEU A 203 2.00 2.67 -56.07
C LEU A 203 1.31 2.49 -57.42
N HIS A 204 0.36 3.37 -57.75
CA HIS A 204 -0.26 3.37 -59.07
C HIS A 204 0.76 3.86 -60.12
N PHE A 205 1.01 3.04 -61.13
CA PHE A 205 1.92 3.36 -62.24
C PHE A 205 1.14 3.93 -63.42
N PHE A 206 1.68 4.98 -64.06
CA PHE A 206 1.14 5.48 -65.31
C PHE A 206 1.29 4.43 -66.40
N ASP A 207 0.23 4.22 -67.16
CA ASP A 207 0.31 3.41 -68.36
C ASP A 207 1.17 4.11 -69.43
N ARG A 208 2.38 3.59 -69.65
CA ARG A 208 3.33 4.07 -70.67
C ARG A 208 2.73 4.11 -72.08
N SER A 209 1.69 3.31 -72.34
CA SER A 209 1.02 3.28 -73.65
C SER A 209 0.35 4.62 -74.01
N LYS A 210 0.03 5.45 -73.01
CA LYS A 210 -0.56 6.79 -73.18
C LYS A 210 0.47 7.92 -73.22
N ALA A 211 1.75 7.62 -72.96
CA ALA A 211 2.82 8.60 -73.00
C ALA A 211 3.29 8.88 -74.45
N PRO A 212 3.69 10.14 -74.75
CA PRO A 212 4.26 10.49 -76.05
C PRO A 212 5.56 9.71 -76.33
N TYR A 213 5.81 9.47 -77.62
CA TYR A 213 6.89 8.58 -78.09
C TYR A 213 8.28 8.99 -77.59
N SER A 214 8.52 10.29 -77.40
CA SER A 214 9.77 10.85 -76.86
C SER A 214 10.07 10.43 -75.42
N VAL A 215 9.04 10.11 -74.64
CA VAL A 215 9.13 9.78 -73.20
C VAL A 215 9.02 8.26 -72.97
N ARG A 216 8.48 7.52 -73.95
CA ARG A 216 8.20 6.08 -73.87
C ARG A 216 9.46 5.22 -73.62
N ASN A 217 10.63 5.68 -74.08
CA ASN A 217 11.92 4.99 -73.92
C ASN A 217 12.71 5.37 -72.65
N SER A 218 12.20 6.26 -71.79
CA SER A 218 12.90 6.56 -70.54
C SER A 218 12.80 5.39 -69.56
N GLN A 219 13.91 5.11 -68.87
CA GLN A 219 14.00 4.05 -67.85
C GLN A 219 13.76 4.58 -66.42
N SER A 220 13.64 5.90 -66.24
CA SER A 220 13.37 6.50 -64.94
C SER A 220 11.87 6.76 -64.74
N TYR A 221 11.39 6.46 -63.53
CA TYR A 221 10.09 6.91 -63.03
C TYR A 221 10.34 7.99 -61.97
N GLN A 222 9.49 9.00 -61.96
CA GLN A 222 9.39 10.01 -60.92
C GLN A 222 8.10 9.74 -60.12
N VAL A 223 8.15 9.99 -58.82
CA VAL A 223 6.94 9.97 -57.97
C VAL A 223 6.32 11.36 -58.02
N CYS A 224 5.08 11.41 -58.44
CA CYS A 224 4.28 12.63 -58.57
C CYS A 224 3.21 12.66 -57.47
N VAL A 225 2.79 13.85 -57.08
CA VAL A 225 1.80 14.07 -56.03
C VAL A 225 0.64 14.89 -56.62
N CYS A 226 -0.58 14.37 -56.50
CA CYS A 226 -1.80 15.11 -56.84
C CYS A 226 -2.09 16.19 -55.76
N GLU A 227 -2.95 17.18 -56.08
CA GLU A 227 -3.38 18.20 -55.09
C GLU A 227 -4.12 17.59 -53.88
N ASN A 228 -4.73 16.42 -54.04
CA ASN A 228 -5.36 15.65 -52.95
C ASN A 228 -4.36 14.81 -52.13
N GLY A 229 -3.05 14.83 -52.46
CA GLY A 229 -2.02 14.05 -51.77
C GLY A 229 -1.82 12.63 -52.27
N LEU A 230 -2.54 12.20 -53.31
CA LEU A 230 -2.36 10.88 -53.91
C LEU A 230 -1.01 10.79 -54.63
N LEU A 231 -0.24 9.74 -54.32
CA LEU A 231 1.07 9.47 -54.92
C LEU A 231 0.94 8.50 -56.09
N PHE A 232 1.65 8.79 -57.18
CA PHE A 232 1.71 7.92 -58.35
C PHE A 232 3.08 7.97 -59.02
N ALA A 233 3.45 6.91 -59.72
CA ALA A 233 4.70 6.86 -60.49
C ALA A 233 4.44 7.14 -61.97
N ALA A 234 5.12 8.14 -62.51
CA ALA A 234 5.05 8.51 -63.93
C ALA A 234 6.46 8.71 -64.50
N VAL A 235 6.59 8.64 -65.82
CA VAL A 235 7.87 8.99 -66.47
C VAL A 235 8.08 10.51 -66.49
N ASP A 236 6.99 11.27 -66.61
CA ASP A 236 6.98 12.74 -66.53
C ASP A 236 5.69 13.21 -65.85
N CYS A 237 5.83 13.89 -64.70
CA CYS A 237 4.71 14.40 -63.92
C CYS A 237 3.92 15.52 -64.64
N ARG A 238 4.50 16.17 -65.65
CA ARG A 238 3.85 17.28 -66.38
C ARG A 238 2.92 16.81 -67.50
N GLN A 239 3.15 15.61 -68.02
CA GLN A 239 2.44 15.07 -69.19
C GLN A 239 1.49 13.93 -68.86
N ALA A 240 1.59 13.36 -67.66
CA ALA A 240 0.72 12.30 -67.22
C ALA A 240 -0.61 12.87 -66.73
N THR A 241 -1.68 12.67 -67.51
CA THR A 241 -3.06 12.94 -67.10
C THR A 241 -3.56 11.76 -66.27
N PHE A 242 -3.41 11.86 -64.96
CA PHE A 242 -3.99 10.90 -64.02
C PHE A 242 -5.33 11.39 -63.50
N ASP A 243 -6.24 10.45 -63.24
CA ASP A 243 -7.48 10.74 -62.55
C ASP A 243 -7.18 10.84 -61.04
N CYS A 244 -6.90 12.05 -60.56
CA CYS A 244 -6.68 12.34 -59.15
C CYS A 244 -7.99 12.31 -58.33
N ARG A 245 -8.97 11.47 -58.69
CA ARG A 245 -10.35 11.47 -58.12
C ARG A 245 -10.76 10.22 -57.35
N GLU A 246 -9.91 9.22 -57.15
CA GLU A 246 -10.25 8.11 -56.23
C GLU A 246 -10.14 8.51 -54.75
#